data_AF-A0A0F9X4L0-F1
#
_entry.id   AF-A0A0F9X4L0-F1
#
_cell.length_a   1.000
_cell.length_b   1.000
_cell.length_c   1.000
_cell.angle_alpha   90.00
_cell.angle_beta   90.00
_cell.angle_gamma   90.00
#
_symmetry.space_group_name_H-M   'P 1'
#
loop_
_entity.id
_entity.type
_entity.pdbx_description
1 polymer ?
#
loop_
_entity_poly.entity_id
_entity_poly.type
_entity_poly.pdbx_seq_one_letter_code
_entity_poly.pdbx_strand_id
1 'polypeptide(L)'
;MRITQGAFSFLPDLTDQQITAQVQYCLDNGWAVNLEYTDDPHPRNTYWDMWGHPMFDIADAAGVMMELTACRKAYGDRYIRMSAFDSTHGWESVKLSFIVNRPKEEPGFRLRRQEMEGRNIRYTTETYATDKPEGERYSG
;
A
#
# COMPACT_ATOMS: atom_id res chain seq x y z
N MET A 1 12.54 -4.87 -9.57
CA MET A 1 11.48 -5.90 -9.44
C MET A 1 10.12 -5.22 -9.30
N ARG A 2 9.00 -5.94 -9.17
CA ARG A 2 7.68 -5.33 -8.94
C ARG A 2 7.04 -5.94 -7.68
N ILE A 3 6.71 -5.10 -6.69
CA ILE A 3 5.99 -5.56 -5.49
C ILE A 3 4.57 -5.99 -5.86
N THR A 4 4.20 -7.19 -5.44
CA THR A 4 2.91 -7.80 -5.78
C THR A 4 1.91 -7.84 -4.61
N GLN A 5 2.15 -7.05 -3.54
CA GLN A 5 1.13 -6.79 -2.53
C GLN A 5 -0.06 -6.04 -3.14
N GLY A 6 -1.26 -6.22 -2.59
CA GLY A 6 -2.49 -5.60 -3.09
C GLY A 6 -3.16 -6.40 -4.20
N ALA A 7 -4.50 -6.34 -4.23
CA ALA A 7 -5.36 -7.25 -5.00
C ALA A 7 -5.10 -7.29 -6.51
N PHE A 8 -4.60 -6.19 -7.10
CA PHE A 8 -4.50 -6.02 -8.54
C PHE A 8 -3.06 -5.89 -9.07
N SER A 9 -2.04 -6.17 -8.25
CA SER A 9 -0.65 -5.87 -8.60
C SER A 9 -0.04 -6.73 -9.73
N PHE A 10 -0.73 -7.78 -10.16
CA PHE A 10 -0.39 -8.56 -11.36
C PHE A 10 -0.96 -7.96 -12.66
N LEU A 11 -1.89 -7.01 -12.54
CA LEU A 11 -2.35 -6.19 -13.66
C LEU A 11 -1.38 -5.00 -13.85
N PRO A 12 -1.45 -4.31 -15.01
CA PRO A 12 -0.87 -2.98 -15.15
C PRO A 12 -1.33 -2.04 -14.03
N ASP A 13 -0.54 -1.00 -13.73
CA ASP A 13 -0.94 0.00 -12.74
C ASP A 13 -2.25 0.66 -13.15
N LEU A 14 -3.18 0.76 -12.19
CA LEU A 14 -4.52 1.24 -12.45
C LEU A 14 -4.50 2.71 -12.86
N THR A 15 -5.26 3.06 -13.89
CA THR A 15 -5.50 4.46 -14.25
C THR A 15 -6.41 5.12 -13.23
N ASP A 16 -6.41 6.45 -13.16
CA ASP A 16 -7.31 7.17 -12.24
C ASP A 16 -8.78 6.83 -12.48
N GLN A 17 -9.19 6.61 -13.74
CA GLN A 17 -10.55 6.16 -14.05
C GLN A 17 -10.86 4.78 -13.46
N GLN A 18 -9.90 3.85 -13.50
CA GLN A 18 -10.06 2.52 -12.91
C GLN A 18 -10.06 2.59 -11.38
N ILE A 19 -9.22 3.44 -10.79
CA ILE A 19 -9.18 3.66 -9.33
C ILE A 19 -10.51 4.27 -8.87
N THR A 20 -11.02 5.30 -9.54
CA THR A 20 -12.33 5.91 -9.24
C THR A 20 -13.44 4.86 -9.26
N ALA A 21 -13.43 3.94 -10.24
CA ALA A 21 -14.43 2.86 -10.28
C ALA A 21 -14.30 1.89 -9.09
N GLN A 22 -13.08 1.57 -8.65
CA GLN A 22 -12.87 0.74 -7.45
C GLN A 22 -13.30 1.47 -6.17
N VAL A 23 -13.03 2.78 -6.07
CA VAL A 23 -13.50 3.61 -4.96
C VAL A 23 -15.03 3.59 -4.91
N GLN A 24 -15.69 3.88 -6.02
CA GLN A 24 -17.16 3.90 -6.09
C GLN A 24 -17.74 2.55 -5.68
N TYR A 25 -17.15 1.44 -6.14
CA TYR A 25 -17.53 0.11 -5.69
C TYR A 25 -17.43 -0.04 -4.17
N CYS A 26 -16.36 0.44 -3.52
CA CYS A 26 -16.23 0.37 -2.07
C CYS A 26 -17.32 1.20 -1.35
N LEU A 27 -17.59 2.42 -1.86
CA LEU A 27 -18.60 3.32 -1.30
C LEU A 27 -20.02 2.76 -1.47
N ASP A 28 -20.33 2.16 -2.61
CA ASP A 28 -21.63 1.51 -2.89
C ASP A 28 -21.88 0.32 -1.95
N ASN A 29 -20.82 -0.32 -1.43
CA ASN A 29 -20.91 -1.38 -0.42
C ASN A 29 -20.92 -0.83 1.02
N GLY A 30 -20.89 0.49 1.22
CA GLY A 30 -20.86 1.12 2.53
C GLY A 30 -19.54 0.96 3.29
N TRP A 31 -18.44 0.68 2.59
CA TRP A 31 -17.12 0.50 3.21
C TRP A 31 -16.40 1.83 3.37
N ALA A 32 -15.73 2.02 4.51
CA ALA A 32 -14.90 3.19 4.76
C ALA A 32 -13.58 3.05 3.99
N VAL A 33 -13.23 4.06 3.20
CA VAL A 33 -12.01 4.04 2.37
C VAL A 33 -10.91 4.85 3.04
N ASN A 34 -9.68 4.36 3.04
CA ASN A 34 -8.52 5.10 3.50
C ASN A 34 -7.33 4.97 2.56
N LEU A 35 -6.40 5.92 2.70
CA LEU A 35 -5.12 5.94 1.99
C LEU A 35 -3.99 5.76 2.99
N GLU A 36 -3.02 4.94 2.62
CA GLU A 36 -1.82 4.72 3.41
C GLU A 36 -0.61 4.70 2.49
N TYR A 37 0.55 5.11 2.99
CA TYR A 37 1.79 5.15 2.23
C TYR A 37 2.97 4.60 3.01
N THR A 38 3.98 4.13 2.30
CA THR A 38 5.25 3.71 2.90
C THR A 38 6.39 3.73 1.90
N ASP A 39 7.60 3.95 2.40
CA ASP A 39 8.85 3.69 1.70
C ASP A 39 9.58 2.42 2.22
N ASP A 40 8.92 1.61 3.05
CA ASP A 40 9.35 0.25 3.40
C ASP A 40 8.31 -0.79 2.93
N PRO A 41 8.50 -1.40 1.74
CA PRO A 41 7.59 -2.38 1.17
C PRO A 41 7.74 -3.78 1.80
N HIS A 42 8.41 -3.93 2.94
CA HIS A 42 8.56 -5.23 3.59
C HIS A 42 7.18 -5.91 3.81
N PRO A 43 7.00 -7.20 3.47
CA PRO A 43 5.69 -7.86 3.57
C PRO A 43 5.16 -8.02 4.99
N ARG A 44 5.99 -7.76 6.00
CA ARG A 44 5.60 -7.74 7.43
C ARG A 44 5.48 -6.32 7.99
N ASN A 45 5.68 -5.30 7.17
CA ASN A 45 5.31 -3.93 7.52
C ASN A 45 3.79 -3.80 7.43
N THR A 46 3.09 -4.15 8.52
CA THR A 46 1.63 -4.19 8.56
C THR A 46 1.00 -2.79 8.61
N TYR A 47 1.64 -1.87 9.35
CA TYR A 47 1.16 -0.52 9.57
C TYR A 47 1.93 0.46 8.69
N TRP A 48 1.28 0.89 7.63
CA TRP A 48 1.76 1.97 6.79
C TRP A 48 1.31 3.32 7.37
N ASP A 49 1.95 4.41 6.95
CA ASP A 49 1.59 5.74 7.42
C ASP A 49 0.23 6.13 6.86
N MET A 50 -0.68 6.59 7.73
CA MET A 50 -2.00 7.02 7.31
C MET A 50 -1.93 8.39 6.64
N TRP A 51 -2.57 8.52 5.48
CA TRP A 51 -2.87 9.82 4.91
C TRP A 51 -4.19 10.32 5.49
N GLY A 52 -4.09 11.16 6.51
CA GLY A 52 -5.26 11.70 7.21
C GLY A 52 -6.05 10.61 7.96
N HIS A 53 -7.37 10.81 8.06
CA HIS A 53 -8.28 9.85 8.68
C HIS A 53 -9.00 9.02 7.61
N PRO A 54 -9.43 7.78 7.92
CA PRO A 54 -10.34 7.04 7.06
C PRO A 54 -11.58 7.88 6.74
N MET A 55 -11.99 7.83 5.48
CA MET A 55 -13.10 8.59 4.94
C MET A 55 -14.40 7.82 5.15
N PHE A 56 -15.16 8.21 6.16
CA PHE A 56 -16.50 7.71 6.47
C PHE A 56 -17.57 8.57 5.80
N ASP A 57 -18.73 7.97 5.50
CA ASP A 57 -19.93 8.64 5.00
C ASP A 57 -19.72 9.51 3.74
N ILE A 58 -18.70 9.21 2.93
CA ILE A 58 -18.49 9.86 1.63
C ILE A 58 -19.40 9.22 0.59
N ALA A 59 -20.23 10.04 -0.05
CA ALA A 59 -21.14 9.58 -1.11
C ALA A 59 -20.49 9.55 -2.51
N ASP A 60 -19.42 10.32 -2.74
CA ASP A 60 -18.81 10.50 -4.06
C ASP A 60 -17.31 10.18 -4.03
N ALA A 61 -16.89 9.28 -4.93
CA ALA A 61 -15.50 8.92 -5.15
C ALA A 61 -14.59 10.12 -5.46
N ALA A 62 -15.14 11.23 -5.99
CA ALA A 62 -14.38 12.45 -6.26
C ALA A 62 -13.61 12.96 -5.02
N GLY A 63 -14.22 12.91 -3.83
CA GLY A 63 -13.56 13.34 -2.58
C GLY A 63 -12.32 12.50 -2.26
N VAL A 64 -12.42 11.18 -2.40
CA VAL A 64 -11.30 10.24 -2.19
C VAL A 64 -10.20 10.46 -3.23
N MET A 65 -10.57 10.73 -4.48
CA MET A 65 -9.61 10.97 -5.56
C MET A 65 -8.86 12.31 -5.40
N MET A 66 -9.49 13.31 -4.79
CA MET A 66 -8.82 14.56 -4.41
C MET A 66 -7.73 14.29 -3.37
N GLU A 67 -8.03 13.51 -2.33
CA GLU A 67 -7.04 13.10 -1.32
C GLU A 67 -5.91 12.27 -1.93
N LEU A 68 -6.22 11.35 -2.84
CA LEU A 68 -5.20 10.59 -3.55
C LEU A 68 -4.26 11.50 -4.36
N THR A 69 -4.81 12.52 -5.01
CA THR A 69 -4.03 13.50 -5.77
C THR A 69 -3.11 14.29 -4.83
N ALA A 70 -3.60 14.72 -3.67
CA ALA A 70 -2.80 15.41 -2.67
C ALA A 70 -1.70 14.51 -2.08
N CYS A 71 -2.03 13.24 -1.78
CA CYS A 71 -1.08 12.25 -1.28
C CYS A 71 0.03 11.96 -2.30
N ARG A 72 -0.30 11.75 -3.58
CA ARG A 72 0.70 11.59 -4.65
C ARG A 72 1.57 12.82 -4.85
N LYS A 73 1.02 14.02 -4.65
CA LYS A 73 1.81 15.26 -4.71
C LYS A 73 2.86 15.32 -3.60
N ALA A 74 2.53 14.84 -2.40
CA ALA A 74 3.45 14.83 -1.26
C ALA A 74 4.42 13.63 -1.27
N TYR A 75 3.96 12.45 -1.68
CA TYR A 75 4.65 11.17 -1.50
C TYR A 75 4.59 10.29 -2.77
N GLY A 76 4.63 10.92 -3.95
CA GLY A 76 4.53 10.22 -5.25
C GLY A 76 5.71 9.32 -5.58
N ASP A 77 6.79 9.39 -4.81
CA ASP A 77 7.95 8.51 -4.84
C ASP A 77 7.82 7.29 -3.92
N ARG A 78 6.73 7.17 -3.14
CA ARG A 78 6.48 6.08 -2.20
C ARG A 78 5.42 5.11 -2.72
N TYR A 79 5.30 3.94 -2.08
CA TYR A 79 4.11 3.12 -2.27
C TYR A 79 2.93 3.80 -1.62
N ILE A 80 1.81 3.89 -2.34
CA ILE A 80 0.53 4.32 -1.78
C ILE A 80 -0.45 3.19 -2.04
N ARG A 81 -1.16 2.76 -1.00
CA ARG A 81 -2.26 1.81 -1.09
C ARG A 81 -3.56 2.47 -0.67
N MET A 82 -4.63 2.00 -1.29
CA MET A 82 -5.98 2.29 -0.87
C MET A 82 -6.57 1.03 -0.25
N SER A 83 -7.20 1.19 0.91
CA SER A 83 -7.87 0.10 1.60
C SER A 83 -9.33 0.47 1.88
N ALA A 84 -10.20 -0.53 1.92
CA ALA A 84 -11.61 -0.39 2.25
C ALA A 84 -11.96 -1.30 3.43
N PHE A 85 -12.49 -0.70 4.48
CA PHE A 85 -12.86 -1.36 5.73
C PHE A 85 -14.38 -1.54 5.81
N ASP A 86 -14.80 -2.75 6.15
CA ASP A 86 -16.21 -3.10 6.33
C ASP A 86 -16.49 -3.31 7.82
N SER A 87 -17.34 -2.45 8.37
CA SER A 87 -17.77 -2.47 9.77
C SER A 87 -18.97 -3.39 10.03
N THR A 88 -19.45 -4.12 9.03
CA THR A 88 -20.53 -5.09 9.19
C THR A 88 -20.13 -6.13 10.24
N HIS A 89 -21.03 -6.37 11.20
CA HIS A 89 -20.82 -7.33 12.28
C HIS A 89 -20.43 -8.71 11.74
N GLY A 90 -19.35 -9.28 12.29
CA GLY A 90 -18.80 -10.56 11.84
C GLY A 90 -17.75 -10.45 10.73
N TRP A 91 -17.57 -9.28 10.11
CA TRP A 91 -16.43 -8.99 9.24
C TRP A 91 -15.40 -8.09 9.91
N GLU A 92 -15.77 -6.85 10.25
CA GLU A 92 -14.99 -5.90 11.07
C GLU A 92 -13.51 -5.79 10.65
N SER A 93 -13.25 -5.75 9.33
CA SER A 93 -11.90 -5.85 8.77
C SER A 93 -11.82 -5.28 7.35
N VAL A 94 -10.61 -5.21 6.81
CA VAL A 94 -10.34 -4.81 5.42
C VAL A 94 -10.96 -5.82 4.45
N LYS A 95 -11.78 -5.33 3.50
CA LYS A 95 -12.36 -6.11 2.39
C LYS A 95 -11.48 -6.09 1.16
N LEU A 96 -10.86 -4.95 0.91
CA LEU A 96 -10.10 -4.70 -0.31
C LEU A 96 -8.89 -3.82 0.03
N SER A 97 -7.74 -4.15 -0.54
CA SER A 97 -6.55 -3.31 -0.49
C SER A 97 -5.78 -3.44 -1.79
N PHE A 98 -5.42 -2.32 -2.41
CA PHE A 98 -4.69 -2.30 -3.68
C PHE A 98 -3.76 -1.11 -3.80
N ILE A 99 -2.69 -1.30 -4.57
CA ILE A 99 -1.66 -0.27 -4.80
C ILE A 99 -2.17 0.74 -5.84
N VAL A 100 -2.02 2.02 -5.54
CA VAL A 100 -2.40 3.16 -6.39
C VAL A 100 -1.23 4.06 -6.74
N ASN A 101 -0.07 3.87 -6.12
CA ASN A 101 1.19 4.53 -6.49
C ASN A 101 2.38 3.64 -6.17
N ARG A 102 3.46 3.77 -6.94
CA ARG A 102 4.71 3.04 -6.75
C ARG A 102 5.90 3.99 -6.92
N PRO A 103 7.04 3.73 -6.25
CA PRO A 103 8.30 4.30 -6.67
C PRO A 103 8.62 3.94 -8.12
N LYS A 104 9.40 4.78 -8.80
CA LYS A 104 9.82 4.56 -10.20
C LYS A 104 10.59 3.26 -10.39
N GLU A 105 11.50 2.97 -9.46
CA GLU A 105 12.32 1.76 -9.48
C GLU A 105 12.28 1.09 -8.11
N GLU A 106 12.07 -0.23 -8.11
CA GLU A 106 12.06 -1.04 -6.90
C GLU A 106 13.24 -2.03 -6.91
N PRO A 107 14.24 -1.87 -6.03
CA PRO A 107 15.41 -2.77 -5.97
C PRO A 107 15.06 -4.16 -5.41
N GLY A 108 13.99 -4.30 -4.64
CA GLY A 108 13.52 -5.56 -4.07
C GLY A 108 14.13 -5.89 -2.71
N PHE A 109 14.38 -7.18 -2.49
CA PHE A 109 14.75 -7.70 -1.17
C PHE A 109 16.07 -8.47 -1.18
N ARG A 110 16.78 -8.39 -0.06
CA ARG A 110 17.88 -9.26 0.33
C ARG A 110 17.34 -10.36 1.26
N LEU A 111 17.75 -11.60 1.03
CA LEU A 111 17.47 -12.72 1.93
C LEU A 111 18.73 -13.10 2.70
N ARG A 112 18.81 -12.70 3.97
CA ARG A 112 19.88 -13.15 4.87
C ARG A 112 19.62 -14.57 5.34
N ARG A 113 20.69 -15.35 5.45
CA ARG A 113 20.69 -16.74 5.88
C ARG A 113 21.71 -16.88 7.00
N GLN A 114 21.22 -16.96 8.25
CA GLN A 114 22.06 -17.19 9.42
C GLN A 114 22.11 -18.69 9.71
N GLU A 115 23.31 -19.27 9.69
CA GLU A 115 23.52 -20.66 10.10
C GLU A 115 23.28 -20.82 11.60
N MET A 116 22.58 -21.89 11.96
CA MET A 116 22.27 -22.28 13.33
C MET A 116 22.77 -23.71 13.59
N GLU A 117 22.42 -24.30 14.74
CA GLU A 117 22.78 -25.68 15.06
C GLU A 117 22.33 -26.66 13.97
N GLY A 118 23.26 -27.53 13.54
CA GLY A 118 23.04 -28.52 12.50
C GLY A 118 22.93 -27.89 11.11
N ARG A 119 21.79 -28.11 10.44
CA ARG A 119 21.50 -27.58 9.09
C ARG A 119 20.38 -26.52 9.10
N ASN A 120 20.06 -26.00 10.28
CA ASN A 120 19.02 -24.99 10.43
C ASN A 120 19.50 -23.63 9.94
N ILE A 121 18.62 -22.88 9.28
CA ILE A 121 18.87 -21.51 8.82
C ILE A 121 17.77 -20.61 9.37
N ARG A 122 18.15 -19.50 9.99
CA ARG A 122 17.23 -18.39 10.28
C ARG A 122 17.28 -17.37 9.15
N TYR A 123 16.11 -17.02 8.65
CA TYR A 123 15.95 -16.10 7.53
C TYR A 123 15.56 -14.72 8.01
N THR A 124 16.18 -13.70 7.41
CA THR A 124 15.71 -12.32 7.49
C THR A 124 15.54 -11.79 6.08
N THR A 125 14.33 -11.31 5.77
CA THR A 125 14.07 -10.56 4.55
C THR A 125 14.30 -9.09 4.85
N GLU A 126 15.13 -8.42 4.05
CA GLU A 126 15.44 -6.99 4.20
C GLU A 126 15.14 -6.28 2.89
N THR A 127 14.53 -5.10 2.94
CA THR A 127 14.34 -4.28 1.75
C THR A 127 15.66 -3.57 1.40
N TYR A 128 16.09 -3.57 0.14
CA TYR A 128 17.26 -2.76 -0.25
C TYR A 128 17.03 -1.26 -0.05
N ALA A 129 15.79 -0.78 -0.18
CA ALA A 129 15.46 0.63 0.05
C ALA A 129 15.73 1.07 1.50
N THR A 130 15.57 0.18 2.48
CA THR A 130 15.77 0.49 3.91
C THR A 130 17.23 0.56 4.34
N ASP A 131 18.19 0.31 3.42
CA ASP A 131 19.60 0.65 3.66
C ASP A 131 19.82 2.18 3.75
N LYS A 132 18.83 2.98 3.31
CA LYS A 132 18.77 4.44 3.47
C LYS A 132 17.76 4.85 4.56
N PRO A 133 17.96 6.01 5.22
CA PRO A 133 16.98 6.57 6.15
C PRO A 133 15.67 6.89 5.43
N GLU A 134 14.58 6.93 6.20
CA GLU A 134 13.25 7.27 5.71
C GLU A 134 13.25 8.63 4.98
N GLY A 135 12.52 8.73 3.88
CA GLY A 135 12.45 9.95 3.06
C GLY A 135 13.63 10.17 2.10
N GLU A 136 14.74 9.43 2.27
CA GLU A 136 15.83 9.34 1.28
C GLU A 136 15.78 8.03 0.48
N ARG A 137 14.74 7.22 0.71
CA ARG A 137 14.46 6.00 -0.04
C ARG A 137 13.81 6.38 -1.36
N TYR A 138 14.12 5.67 -2.44
CA TYR A 138 13.58 5.90 -3.79
C TYR A 138 13.81 7.29 -4.41
N SER A 139 14.54 8.18 -3.72
CA SER A 139 14.98 9.49 -4.24
C SER A 139 16.15 9.31 -5.23
N GLY A 140 15.81 8.87 -6.45
CA GLY A 140 16.69 8.71 -7.61
C GLY A 140 16.06 9.27 -8.88
#